data_AF-A0A842R7B2-F1
#
_entry.id   AF-A0A842R7B2-F1
#
_cell.length_a   1.000
_cell.length_b   1.000
_cell.length_c   1.000
_cell.angle_alpha   90.00
_cell.angle_beta   90.00
_cell.angle_gamma   90.00
#
_symmetry.space_group_name_H-M   'P 1'
#
loop_
_entity.id
_entity.type
_entity.pdbx_description
1 polymer ?
#
loop_
_entity_poly.entity_id
_entity_poly.type
_entity_poly.pdbx_seq_one_letter_code
_entity_poly.pdbx_strand_id
1 'polypeptide(L)'
;MSSERMLKITNLLLAIVLLGEALALLFGRLFFIPGGTDWLTIANITLLSLDLAMGVSLLLLFVLTFKLDKKTILLLLFFILATIVGSHIYRNIDFAINSSTAFAFNFPLLIVNNLKLIASLYSIGLVSYSLLFWEQEAILTINDLD
;
A
#
# COMPACT_ATOMS: atom_id res chain seq x y z
N MET A 1 5.75 13.38 -19.20
CA MET A 1 5.80 13.46 -17.72
C MET A 1 7.05 12.71 -17.26
N SER A 2 7.90 13.25 -16.38
CA SER A 2 9.11 12.52 -15.94
C SER A 2 8.72 11.26 -15.14
N SER A 3 9.55 10.21 -15.21
CA SER A 3 9.39 8.95 -14.47
C SER A 3 9.22 9.20 -12.97
N GLU A 4 10.04 10.11 -12.42
CA GLU A 4 9.92 10.60 -11.05
C GLU A 4 8.54 11.18 -10.73
N ARG A 5 7.99 12.03 -11.61
CA ARG A 5 6.69 12.67 -11.37
C ARG A 5 5.57 11.64 -11.41
N MET A 6 5.65 10.67 -12.31
CA MET A 6 4.70 9.55 -12.38
C MET A 6 4.70 8.73 -11.10
N LEU A 7 5.88 8.37 -10.60
CA LEU A 7 6.07 7.65 -9.34
C LEU A 7 5.44 8.37 -8.15
N LYS A 8 5.75 9.66 -8.03
CA LYS A 8 5.23 10.51 -6.97
C LYS A 8 3.69 10.57 -6.99
N ILE A 9 3.09 10.80 -8.15
CA ILE A 9 1.64 10.87 -8.28
C ILE A 9 1.00 9.51 -7.94
N THR A 10 1.54 8.40 -8.45
CA THR A 10 1.03 7.05 -8.15
C THR A 10 1.07 6.75 -6.66
N ASN A 11 2.20 7.01 -5.99
CA ASN A 11 2.35 6.76 -4.56
C ASN A 11 1.42 7.64 -3.71
N LEU A 12 1.25 8.92 -4.10
CA LEU A 12 0.33 9.84 -3.44
C LEU A 12 -1.13 9.38 -3.56
N LEU A 13 -1.58 9.04 -4.77
CA LEU A 13 -2.95 8.57 -5.00
C LEU A 13 -3.23 7.28 -4.23
N LEU A 14 -2.28 6.35 -4.23
CA LEU A 14 -2.41 5.10 -3.49
C LEU A 14 -2.45 5.33 -1.98
N ALA A 15 -1.59 6.21 -1.46
CA ALA A 15 -1.59 6.59 -0.05
C ALA A 15 -2.93 7.22 0.35
N ILE A 16 -3.50 8.10 -0.49
CA ILE A 16 -4.82 8.71 -0.24
C ILE A 16 -5.91 7.65 -0.21
N VAL A 17 -5.93 6.70 -1.15
CA VAL A 17 -6.93 5.62 -1.17
C VAL A 17 -6.83 4.75 0.08
N LEU A 18 -5.62 4.35 0.47
CA LEU A 18 -5.38 3.50 1.63
C LEU A 18 -5.73 4.18 2.94
N LEU A 19 -5.23 5.40 3.15
CA LEU A 19 -5.52 6.18 4.36
C LEU A 19 -7.00 6.56 4.40
N GLY A 20 -7.56 6.98 3.27
CA GLY A 20 -8.97 7.37 3.16
C GLY A 20 -9.92 6.23 3.50
N GLU A 21 -9.69 5.03 2.95
CA GLU A 21 -10.49 3.84 3.27
C GLU A 21 -10.31 3.43 4.74
N ALA A 22 -9.08 3.30 5.22
CA ALA A 22 -8.82 2.85 6.58
C ALA A 22 -9.42 3.82 7.61
N LEU A 23 -9.31 5.13 7.36
CA LEU A 23 -9.98 6.15 8.16
C LEU A 23 -11.50 6.09 8.02
N ALA A 24 -12.05 5.96 6.82
CA ALA A 24 -13.49 5.85 6.62
C ALA A 24 -14.09 4.64 7.36
N LEU A 25 -13.39 3.51 7.38
CA LEU A 25 -13.79 2.32 8.13
C LEU A 25 -13.66 2.53 9.64
N LEU A 26 -12.61 3.21 10.09
CA LEU A 26 -12.41 3.54 11.50
C LEU A 26 -13.47 4.55 12.01
N PHE A 27 -13.71 5.63 11.28
CA PHE A 27 -14.73 6.64 11.59
C PHE A 27 -16.15 6.09 11.44
N GLY A 28 -16.43 5.36 10.36
CA GLY A 28 -17.70 4.66 10.14
C GLY A 28 -18.08 3.81 11.34
N ARG A 29 -17.11 3.08 11.90
CA ARG A 29 -17.27 2.34 13.16
C ARG A 29 -17.54 3.25 14.34
N LEU A 30 -16.65 4.21 14.62
CA LEU A 30 -16.67 5.00 15.85
C LEU A 30 -17.94 5.84 15.99
N PHE A 31 -18.54 6.27 14.87
CA PHE A 31 -19.62 7.25 14.89
C PHE A 31 -20.97 6.75 14.38
N PHE A 32 -21.01 5.73 13.52
CA PHE A 32 -22.25 5.36 12.81
C PHE A 32 -22.76 3.94 13.10
N ILE A 33 -21.99 3.11 13.81
CA ILE A 33 -22.40 1.73 14.15
C ILE A 33 -22.23 1.48 15.65
N PRO A 34 -23.15 1.97 16.50
CA PRO A 34 -23.20 1.57 17.90
C PRO A 34 -23.80 0.16 17.99
N GLY A 35 -22.97 -0.88 18.19
CA GLY A 35 -23.49 -2.23 18.45
C GLY A 35 -22.83 -3.41 17.73
N GLY A 36 -21.63 -3.26 17.16
CA GLY A 36 -20.80 -4.41 16.77
C GLY A 36 -21.25 -5.11 15.48
N THR A 37 -20.61 -4.74 14.38
CA THR A 37 -20.60 -5.58 13.17
C THR A 37 -19.63 -6.75 13.37
N ASP A 38 -20.07 -7.99 13.09
CA ASP A 38 -19.33 -9.25 13.33
C ASP A 38 -17.96 -9.34 12.66
N TRP A 39 -17.72 -8.57 11.59
CA TRP A 39 -16.41 -8.52 10.94
C TRP A 39 -15.35 -7.82 11.80
N LEU A 40 -15.70 -7.18 12.91
CA LEU A 40 -14.81 -6.31 13.66
C LEU A 40 -14.02 -7.06 14.74
N THR A 41 -13.32 -8.10 14.29
CA THR A 41 -12.41 -8.91 15.09
C THR A 41 -11.07 -8.20 15.29
N ILE A 42 -10.30 -8.64 16.30
CA ILE A 42 -8.92 -8.17 16.54
C ILE A 42 -8.07 -8.28 15.25
N ALA A 43 -8.32 -9.30 14.44
CA ALA A 43 -7.62 -9.50 13.18
C ALA A 43 -7.90 -8.37 12.18
N ASN A 44 -9.16 -7.98 11.98
CA ASN A 44 -9.50 -6.89 11.06
C ASN A 44 -9.05 -5.52 11.56
N ILE A 45 -9.01 -5.29 12.88
CA ILE A 45 -8.39 -4.07 13.47
C ILE A 45 -6.88 -4.04 13.20
N THR A 46 -6.21 -5.18 13.37
CA THR A 46 -4.78 -5.32 13.06
C THR A 46 -4.51 -5.02 11.58
N LEU A 47 -5.32 -5.58 10.68
CA LEU A 47 -5.20 -5.35 9.24
C LEU A 47 -5.49 -3.89 8.85
N LEU A 48 -6.45 -3.23 9.49
CA LEU A 48 -6.70 -1.79 9.29
C LEU A 48 -5.51 -0.94 9.75
N SER A 49 -4.90 -1.29 10.87
CA SER A 49 -3.71 -0.60 11.39
C SER A 49 -2.51 -0.78 10.45
N LEU A 50 -2.39 -1.96 9.85
CA LEU A 50 -1.39 -2.26 8.83
C LEU A 50 -1.65 -1.49 7.51
N ASP A 51 -2.92 -1.37 7.07
CA ASP A 51 -3.28 -0.54 5.92
C ASP A 51 -2.92 0.93 6.16
N LEU A 52 -3.11 1.46 7.37
CA LEU A 52 -2.65 2.80 7.76
C LEU A 52 -1.12 2.94 7.72
N ALA A 53 -0.40 2.00 8.32
CA ALA A 53 1.06 2.01 8.33
C ALA A 53 1.64 1.94 6.90
N MET A 54 1.01 1.15 6.03
CA MET A 54 1.35 1.05 4.62
C MET A 54 1.05 2.35 3.87
N GLY A 55 -0.12 2.97 4.10
CA GLY A 55 -0.46 4.28 3.54
C GLY A 55 0.53 5.37 3.94
N VAL A 56 0.97 5.40 5.21
CA VAL A 56 2.03 6.30 5.69
C VAL A 56 3.37 6.01 5.01
N SER A 57 3.73 4.73 4.86
CA SER A 57 4.98 4.32 4.19
C SER A 57 5.01 4.76 2.72
N LEU A 58 3.88 4.66 2.01
CA LEU A 58 3.75 5.15 0.64
C LEU A 58 3.81 6.68 0.56
N LEU A 59 3.26 7.39 1.55
CA LEU A 59 3.37 8.84 1.64
C LEU A 59 4.82 9.28 1.92
N LEU A 60 5.53 8.56 2.79
CA LEU A 60 6.96 8.77 3.02
C LEU A 60 7.78 8.51 1.75
N LEU A 61 7.47 7.45 1.00
CA LEU A 61 8.05 7.25 -0.32
C LEU A 61 7.74 8.45 -1.22
N PHE A 62 6.48 8.87 -1.37
CA PHE A 62 6.15 10.06 -2.17
C PHE A 62 6.98 11.30 -1.82
N VAL A 63 7.10 11.64 -0.54
CA VAL A 63 7.81 12.85 -0.08
C VAL A 63 9.33 12.69 -0.18
N LEU A 64 9.87 11.50 0.11
CA LEU A 64 11.30 11.29 0.37
C LEU A 64 11.98 10.30 -0.58
N THR A 65 11.33 9.81 -1.65
CA THR A 65 11.89 8.75 -2.55
C THR A 65 13.35 9.01 -2.93
N PHE A 66 13.73 10.25 -3.25
CA PHE A 66 15.09 10.60 -3.70
C PHE A 66 16.01 11.16 -2.60
N LYS A 67 15.53 11.20 -1.36
CA LYS A 67 16.30 11.60 -0.18
C LYS A 67 16.65 10.42 0.74
N LEU A 68 15.97 9.30 0.57
CA LEU A 68 16.23 8.07 1.30
C LEU A 68 17.38 7.30 0.64
N ASP A 69 18.17 6.61 1.45
CA ASP A 69 19.17 5.67 0.94
C ASP A 69 18.48 4.43 0.33
N LYS A 70 19.18 3.77 -0.61
CA LYS A 70 18.66 2.60 -1.34
C LYS A 70 18.22 1.46 -0.41
N LYS A 71 18.91 1.25 0.72
CA LYS A 71 18.55 0.17 1.66
C LYS A 71 17.22 0.48 2.35
N THR A 72 17.01 1.71 2.78
CA THR A 72 15.74 2.16 3.37
C THR A 72 14.59 2.03 2.38
N ILE A 73 14.78 2.40 1.11
CA ILE A 73 13.75 2.24 0.08
C ILE A 73 13.39 0.77 -0.12
N LEU A 74 14.39 -0.12 -0.23
CA LEU A 74 14.15 -1.56 -0.37
C LEU A 74 13.43 -2.16 0.84
N LEU A 75 13.77 -1.73 2.06
CA LEU A 75 13.10 -2.16 3.28
C LEU A 75 11.62 -1.72 3.29
N LEU A 76 11.34 -0.47 2.89
CA LEU A 76 9.97 0.03 2.76
C LEU A 76 9.18 -0.73 1.70
N LEU A 77 9.77 -1.02 0.54
CA LEU A 77 9.11 -1.82 -0.50
C LEU A 77 8.80 -3.23 -0.01
N PHE A 78 9.74 -3.87 0.70
CA PHE A 78 9.51 -5.18 1.31
C PHE A 78 8.38 -5.14 2.34
N PHE A 79 8.38 -4.12 3.22
CA PHE A 79 7.32 -3.93 4.21
C PHE A 79 5.94 -3.74 3.56
N ILE A 80 5.85 -2.88 2.53
CA ILE A 80 4.61 -2.65 1.78
C ILE A 80 4.16 -3.95 1.11
N LEU A 81 5.07 -4.68 0.47
CA LEU A 81 4.76 -5.95 -0.21
C LEU A 81 4.25 -7.02 0.77
N ALA A 82 4.96 -7.23 1.88
CA ALA A 82 4.57 -8.19 2.90
C ALA A 82 3.19 -7.84 3.49
N THR A 83 2.95 -6.56 3.75
CA THR A 83 1.69 -6.08 4.31
C THR A 83 0.53 -6.24 3.34
N ILE A 84 0.68 -5.82 2.08
CA ILE A 84 -0.40 -5.90 1.10
C ILE A 84 -0.74 -7.34 0.71
N VAL A 85 0.28 -8.18 0.52
CA VAL A 85 0.06 -9.59 0.17
C VAL A 85 -0.54 -10.34 1.36
N GLY A 86 0.01 -10.15 2.58
CA GLY A 86 -0.48 -10.80 3.78
C GLY A 86 -1.93 -10.41 4.10
N SER A 87 -2.26 -9.12 4.04
CA SER A 87 -3.63 -8.64 4.28
C SER A 87 -4.61 -9.15 3.21
N HIS A 88 -4.20 -9.16 1.94
CA HIS A 88 -5.04 -9.65 0.85
C HIS A 88 -5.32 -11.15 0.98
N ILE A 89 -4.29 -11.96 1.24
CA ILE A 89 -4.43 -13.41 1.46
C ILE A 89 -5.34 -13.68 2.66
N TYR A 90 -5.11 -13.01 3.79
CA TYR A 90 -5.93 -13.20 4.98
C TYR A 90 -7.41 -12.91 4.70
N ARG A 91 -7.71 -11.76 4.08
CA ARG A 91 -9.10 -11.37 3.78
C ARG A 91 -9.80 -12.33 2.82
N ASN A 92 -9.07 -12.92 1.86
CA ASN A 92 -9.63 -13.92 0.96
C ASN A 92 -9.84 -15.28 1.65
N ILE A 93 -8.91 -15.70 2.52
CA ILE A 93 -9.07 -16.92 3.32
C ILE A 93 -10.27 -16.76 4.27
N ASP A 94 -10.37 -15.63 4.96
CA ASP A 94 -11.49 -15.33 5.85
C ASP A 94 -12.82 -15.32 5.08
N PHE A 95 -12.86 -14.75 3.87
CA PHE A 95 -14.03 -14.82 3.00
C PHE A 95 -14.39 -16.25 2.55
N ALA A 96 -13.40 -17.09 2.28
CA ALA A 96 -13.64 -18.48 1.89
C ALA A 96 -14.17 -19.35 3.05
N ILE A 97 -13.73 -19.07 4.29
CA ILE A 97 -14.10 -19.85 5.48
C ILE A 97 -15.38 -19.30 6.14
N ASN A 98 -15.50 -17.98 6.27
CA ASN A 98 -16.53 -17.28 7.04
C ASN A 98 -17.30 -16.29 6.16
N SER A 99 -17.82 -16.74 5.01
CA SER A 99 -18.34 -15.86 3.96
C SER A 99 -19.36 -14.83 4.44
N SER A 100 -20.24 -15.13 5.39
CA SER A 100 -21.29 -14.21 5.87
C SER A 100 -20.82 -13.13 6.84
N THR A 101 -19.65 -13.28 7.48
CA THR A 101 -19.11 -12.33 8.47
C THR A 101 -17.75 -11.75 8.07
N ALA A 102 -17.19 -12.21 6.96
CA ALA A 102 -15.89 -11.77 6.47
C ALA A 102 -15.91 -10.32 5.98
N PHE A 103 -14.77 -9.64 6.14
CA PHE A 103 -14.57 -8.27 5.67
C PHE A 103 -14.88 -8.09 4.18
N ALA A 104 -14.46 -9.06 3.35
CA ALA A 104 -14.65 -9.03 1.90
C ALA A 104 -16.02 -9.52 1.43
N PHE A 105 -16.96 -9.83 2.34
CA PHE A 105 -18.35 -10.13 1.96
C PHE A 105 -19.05 -8.93 1.32
N ASN A 106 -18.74 -7.72 1.80
CA ASN A 106 -19.24 -6.50 1.18
C ASN A 106 -18.54 -6.28 -0.15
N PHE A 107 -19.31 -6.37 -1.24
CA PHE A 107 -18.79 -6.23 -2.61
C PHE A 107 -17.91 -4.98 -2.82
N PRO A 108 -18.24 -3.78 -2.29
CA PRO A 108 -17.34 -2.63 -2.37
C PRO A 108 -15.98 -2.86 -1.69
N LEU A 109 -15.95 -3.53 -0.53
CA LEU A 109 -14.70 -3.82 0.20
C LEU A 109 -13.87 -4.89 -0.52
N LEU A 110 -14.51 -5.85 -1.18
CA LEU A 110 -13.81 -6.82 -2.03
C LEU A 110 -13.11 -6.13 -3.21
N ILE A 111 -13.80 -5.21 -3.90
CA ILE A 111 -13.20 -4.44 -5.00
C ILE A 111 -12.00 -3.64 -4.49
N VAL A 112 -12.17 -2.91 -3.39
CA VAL A 112 -11.09 -2.09 -2.82
C VAL A 112 -9.91 -2.96 -2.38
N ASN A 113 -10.14 -4.13 -1.78
CA ASN A 113 -9.08 -5.07 -1.40
C ASN A 113 -8.24 -5.56 -2.60
N ASN A 114 -8.86 -5.75 -3.77
CA ASN A 114 -8.16 -6.12 -5.00
C ASN A 114 -7.43 -4.93 -5.63
N LEU A 115 -8.08 -3.75 -5.70
CA LEU A 115 -7.47 -2.54 -6.23
C LEU A 115 -6.23 -2.12 -5.43
N LYS A 116 -6.29 -2.25 -4.10
CA LYS A 116 -5.13 -2.00 -3.22
C LYS A 116 -3.94 -2.89 -3.58
N LEU A 117 -4.17 -4.18 -3.82
CA LEU A 117 -3.12 -5.10 -4.24
C LEU A 117 -2.51 -4.68 -5.58
N ILE A 118 -3.35 -4.51 -6.60
CA ILE A 118 -2.90 -4.17 -7.96
C ILE A 118 -2.12 -2.86 -7.96
N ALA A 119 -2.65 -1.81 -7.33
CA ALA A 119 -2.02 -0.51 -7.30
C ALA A 119 -0.71 -0.52 -6.49
N SER A 120 -0.63 -1.29 -5.40
CA SER A 120 0.61 -1.45 -4.63
C SER A 120 1.68 -2.20 -5.40
N LEU A 121 1.32 -3.28 -6.11
CA LEU A 121 2.25 -4.01 -6.98
C LEU A 121 2.76 -3.13 -8.12
N TYR A 122 1.88 -2.32 -8.73
CA TYR A 122 2.27 -1.37 -9.75
C TYR A 122 3.24 -0.30 -9.21
N SER A 123 2.94 0.28 -8.04
CA SER A 123 3.83 1.21 -7.34
C SER A 123 5.20 0.60 -7.05
N ILE A 124 5.24 -0.60 -6.46
CA ILE A 124 6.49 -1.33 -6.17
C ILE A 124 7.28 -1.58 -7.46
N GLY A 125 6.61 -2.02 -8.53
CA GLY A 125 7.22 -2.23 -9.84
C GLY A 125 7.86 -0.96 -10.39
N LEU A 126 7.17 0.18 -10.32
CA LEU A 126 7.71 1.47 -10.77
C LEU A 126 8.91 1.94 -9.93
N VAL A 127 8.86 1.77 -8.60
CA VAL A 127 9.98 2.19 -7.72
C VAL A 127 11.18 1.29 -7.97
N SER A 128 10.96 -0.02 -8.08
CA SER A 128 12.01 -1.01 -8.35
C SER A 128 12.66 -0.78 -9.71
N TYR A 129 11.86 -0.51 -10.75
CA TYR A 129 12.34 -0.10 -12.07
C TYR A 129 13.24 1.14 -11.94
N SER A 130 12.75 2.19 -11.28
CA SER A 130 13.50 3.44 -11.16
C SER A 130 14.82 3.28 -10.39
N LEU A 131 14.87 2.42 -9.36
CA LEU A 131 16.11 2.08 -8.64
C LEU A 131 17.16 1.37 -9.51
N LEU A 132 16.73 0.57 -10.50
CA LEU A 132 17.64 -0.15 -11.41
C LEU A 132 18.29 0.78 -12.43
N PHE A 133 17.53 1.74 -12.96
CA PHE A 133 18.03 2.69 -13.97
C PHE A 133 18.81 3.87 -13.35
N TRP A 134 18.62 4.14 -12.06
CA TRP A 134 19.41 5.15 -11.36
C TRP A 134 20.91 4.79 -11.28
N GLU A 135 21.24 3.50 -11.24
CA GLU A 135 22.64 3.04 -11.29
C GLU A 135 23.25 3.14 -12.68
N GLN A 136 22.47 2.98 -13.75
CA GLN A 136 22.98 3.08 -15.13
C GLN A 136 23.35 4.51 -15.52
N GLU A 137 22.53 5.51 -15.16
CA GLU A 137 22.83 6.92 -15.45
C GLU A 137 24.09 7.40 -14.72
N ALA A 138 24.28 7.00 -13.45
CA ALA A 138 25.47 7.36 -12.67
C ALA A 138 26.76 6.78 -13.28
N ILE A 139 26.72 5.53 -13.76
CA ILE A 139 27.87 4.87 -14.40
C ILE A 139 28.21 5.53 -15.75
N LEU A 140 27.19 5.92 -16.53
CA LEU A 140 27.41 6.59 -17.81
C LEU A 140 28.02 7.99 -17.65
N THR A 141 27.57 8.77 -16.66
CA THR A 141 28.17 10.09 -16.37
C THR A 141 29.63 10.03 -15.91
N ILE A 142 30.07 8.93 -15.29
CA ILE A 142 31.48 8.76 -14.89
C ILE A 142 32.35 8.46 -16.12
N ASN A 143 31.86 7.65 -17.06
CA ASN A 143 32.61 7.28 -18.27
C ASN A 143 32.69 8.41 -19.32
N ASP A 144 31.78 9.38 -19.29
CA ASP A 144 31.83 10.56 -20.17
C ASP A 144 32.77 11.67 -19.65
N LEU A 145 33.35 11.50 -18.46
CA LEU A 145 34.29 12.44 -17.83
C LEU A 145 35.76 12.03 -17.98
N ASP A 146 36.03 10.88 -18.61
CA ASP A 146 37.37 10.37 -18.98
C ASP A 146 37.63 10.56 -20.49
#